data_AF-E4SKU4-F1
#
_entry.id   AF-E4SKU4-F1
#
_cell.length_a   1.000
_cell.length_b   1.000
_cell.length_c   1.000
_cell.angle_alpha   90.00
_cell.angle_beta   90.00
_cell.angle_gamma   90.00
#
_symmetry.space_group_name_H-M   'P 1'
#
loop_
_entity.id
_entity.type
_entity.pdbx_description
1 polymer ?
#
loop_
_entity_poly.entity_id
_entity_poly.type
_entity_poly.pdbx_seq_one_letter_code
_entity_poly.pdbx_strand_id
1 'polypeptide(L)'
;MSNLFRRRSVSKSIKARTTAKYKRRLKKAFLPGYGKKGVGVIKDPKRSMRNAIYDRTTLDTRKISKPKKKDSTDDNKLGCGCATALVFFGAFVGQMIGGNVGGVIGVVLMLIIAILGMI
;
A
#
# COMPACT_ATOMS: atom_id res chain seq x y z
N MET A 1 20.05 -3.00 33.04
CA MET A 1 20.39 -3.90 31.91
C MET A 1 19.74 -3.38 30.64
N SER A 2 20.52 -2.75 29.76
CA SER A 2 20.06 -2.37 28.41
C SER A 2 20.01 -3.64 27.55
N ASN A 3 18.81 -4.14 27.27
CA ASN A 3 18.64 -5.23 26.31
C ASN A 3 19.13 -4.77 24.94
N LEU A 4 20.23 -5.35 24.47
CA LEU A 4 20.80 -5.06 23.15
C LEU A 4 19.79 -5.31 22.03
N PHE A 5 18.89 -6.29 22.20
CA PHE A 5 17.88 -6.66 21.20
C PHE A 5 16.50 -6.08 21.50
N ARG A 6 15.86 -5.54 20.45
CA ARG A 6 14.48 -5.04 20.52
C ARG A 6 13.47 -6.18 20.60
N ARG A 7 12.88 -6.41 21.78
CA ARG A 7 11.84 -7.43 21.96
C ARG A 7 10.52 -7.04 21.28
N ARG A 8 10.06 -7.85 20.34
CA ARG A 8 8.74 -7.74 19.70
C ARG A 8 7.81 -8.80 20.27
N SER A 9 6.52 -8.47 20.40
CA SER A 9 5.48 -9.49 20.56
C SER A 9 4.76 -9.74 19.25
N VAL A 10 4.55 -11.02 18.92
CA VAL A 10 3.93 -11.47 17.66
C VAL A 10 2.52 -10.92 17.52
N SER A 11 1.73 -11.00 18.59
CA SER A 11 0.35 -10.47 18.66
C SER A 11 0.27 -8.97 18.35
N LYS A 12 1.15 -8.14 18.94
CA LYS A 12 1.19 -6.69 18.66
C LYS A 12 1.60 -6.42 17.23
N SER A 13 2.51 -7.21 16.68
CA SER A 13 2.94 -7.10 15.28
C SER A 13 1.81 -7.42 14.30
N ILE A 14 1.02 -8.47 14.55
CA ILE A 14 -0.13 -8.82 13.71
C ILE A 14 -1.21 -7.74 13.82
N LYS A 15 -1.57 -7.32 15.03
CA LYS A 15 -2.55 -6.26 15.28
C LYS A 15 -2.15 -4.92 14.62
N ALA A 16 -0.86 -4.60 14.60
CA ALA A 16 -0.33 -3.41 13.92
C ALA A 16 -0.52 -3.44 12.40
N ARG A 17 -0.62 -4.63 11.79
CA ARG A 17 -0.84 -4.81 10.34
C ARG A 17 -2.32 -4.85 9.98
N THR A 18 -3.20 -5.32 10.87
CA THR A 18 -4.64 -5.48 10.62
C THR A 18 -5.47 -4.35 11.23
N THR A 19 -6.08 -4.58 12.39
CA THR A 19 -7.11 -3.71 12.99
C THR A 19 -6.55 -2.34 13.38
N ALA A 20 -5.34 -2.27 13.95
CA ALA A 20 -4.75 -1.00 14.33
C ALA A 20 -4.34 -0.16 13.12
N LYS A 21 -4.01 -0.78 11.98
CA LYS A 21 -3.72 -0.07 10.73
C LYS A 21 -4.96 0.69 10.25
N TYR A 22 -6.11 0.03 10.23
CA TYR A 22 -7.38 0.65 9.83
C TYR A 22 -7.75 1.82 10.75
N LYS A 23 -7.70 1.61 12.08
CA LYS A 23 -7.97 2.67 13.06
C LYS A 23 -7.07 3.90 12.88
N ARG A 24 -5.79 3.71 12.55
CA ARG A 24 -4.86 4.82 12.27
C ARG A 24 -5.22 5.59 11.00
N ARG A 25 -5.68 4.89 9.95
CA ARG A 25 -6.12 5.53 8.69
C ARG A 25 -7.31 6.44 8.93
N LEU A 26 -8.33 5.95 9.63
CA LEU A 26 -9.49 6.75 10.00
C LEU A 26 -9.07 8.00 10.80
N LYS A 27 -8.26 7.83 11.86
CA LYS A 27 -7.79 8.97 12.66
C LYS A 27 -7.00 9.98 11.85
N LYS A 28 -6.23 9.53 10.85
CA LYS A 28 -5.48 10.42 9.95
C LYS A 28 -6.41 11.22 9.03
N ALA A 29 -7.56 10.67 8.65
CA ALA A 29 -8.55 11.36 7.83
C ALA A 29 -9.34 12.40 8.63
N PHE A 30 -9.69 12.08 9.88
CA PHE A 30 -10.54 12.95 10.69
C PHE A 30 -9.78 14.00 11.52
N LEU A 31 -8.58 13.69 12.04
CA LEU A 31 -7.85 14.60 12.93
C LEU A 31 -6.76 15.36 12.16
N PRO A 32 -6.83 16.71 12.10
CA PRO A 32 -5.75 17.52 11.54
C PRO A 32 -4.48 17.31 12.38
N GLY A 33 -3.34 17.11 11.71
CA GLY A 33 -2.04 16.92 12.35
C GLY A 33 -1.74 15.51 12.87
N TYR A 34 -2.70 14.57 12.92
CA TYR A 34 -2.44 13.20 13.38
C TYR A 34 -1.50 12.45 12.42
N GLY A 35 -0.39 11.93 12.96
CA GLY A 35 0.56 11.13 12.19
C GLY A 35 1.43 11.91 11.19
N LYS A 36 1.48 13.26 11.30
CA LYS A 36 2.47 14.07 10.56
C LYS A 36 3.90 13.85 11.14
N LYS A 37 4.93 14.28 10.40
CA LYS A 37 6.32 14.27 10.91
C LYS A 37 6.48 15.40 11.95
N GLY A 38 7.26 15.18 13.00
CA GLY A 38 7.56 16.22 14.02
C GLY A 38 6.55 16.37 15.16
N VAL A 39 5.27 16.02 14.98
CA VAL A 39 4.23 16.16 16.04
C VAL A 39 4.54 15.43 17.34
N GLY A 40 5.34 14.36 17.31
CA GLY A 40 5.76 13.66 18.52
C GLY A 40 6.71 14.47 19.43
N VAL A 41 7.51 15.37 18.84
CA VAL A 41 8.42 16.25 19.60
C VAL A 41 7.62 17.38 20.26
N ILE A 42 6.66 17.95 19.52
CA ILE A 42 5.76 19.01 20.00
C ILE A 42 4.87 18.49 21.12
N LYS A 43 4.29 17.29 20.94
CA LYS A 43 3.35 16.72 21.92
C LYS A 43 4.04 16.19 23.17
N ASP A 44 5.13 15.43 23.01
CA ASP A 44 5.79 14.72 24.11
C ASP A 44 7.33 14.63 23.90
N PRO A 45 8.08 15.73 24.15
CA PRO A 45 9.51 15.79 23.83
C PRO A 45 10.34 14.73 24.58
N LYS A 46 10.07 14.53 25.87
CA LYS A 46 10.75 13.51 26.70
C LYS A 46 10.56 12.08 26.17
N ARG A 47 9.40 11.77 25.57
CA ARG A 47 9.14 10.46 24.98
C ARG A 47 9.81 10.33 23.62
N SER A 48 9.79 11.40 22.83
CA SER A 48 10.44 11.44 21.52
C SER A 48 11.94 11.19 21.64
N MET A 49 12.64 11.90 22.55
CA MET A 49 14.07 11.72 22.78
C MET A 49 14.41 10.30 23.25
N ARG A 50 13.67 9.76 24.22
CA ARG A 50 13.89 8.38 24.70
C ARG A 50 13.69 7.34 23.59
N ASN A 51 12.68 7.51 22.74
CA ASN A 51 12.46 6.60 21.61
C ASN A 51 13.58 6.73 20.56
N ALA A 52 14.10 7.93 20.33
CA ALA A 52 15.23 8.15 19.43
C ALA A 52 16.51 7.48 19.94
N ILE A 53 16.82 7.60 21.23
CA ILE A 53 17.96 6.91 21.85
C ILE A 53 17.75 5.40 21.79
N TYR A 54 16.57 4.90 22.19
CA TYR A 54 16.25 3.47 22.16
C TYR A 54 16.38 2.87 20.75
N ASP A 55 15.92 3.56 19.71
CA ASP A 55 16.03 3.09 18.32
C ASP A 55 17.47 3.14 17.77
N ARG A 56 18.38 3.93 18.39
CA ARG A 56 19.81 4.01 18.03
C ARG A 56 20.66 2.99 18.80
N THR A 57 20.32 2.72 20.05
CA THR A 57 21.11 1.86 20.95
C THR A 57 20.64 0.41 21.00
N THR A 58 19.51 0.07 20.35
CA THR A 58 19.02 -1.31 20.25
C THR A 58 19.09 -1.87 18.83
N LEU A 59 19.47 -3.13 18.72
CA LEU A 59 19.53 -3.90 17.48
C LEU A 59 18.14 -4.50 17.17
N ASP A 60 17.64 -4.23 15.96
CA ASP A 60 16.42 -4.84 15.41
C ASP A 60 16.82 -5.75 14.24
N THR A 61 16.70 -7.07 14.45
CA THR A 61 17.07 -8.09 13.47
C THR A 61 16.35 -7.94 12.14
N ARG A 62 15.17 -7.30 12.10
CA ARG A 62 14.42 -7.05 10.85
C ARG A 62 14.90 -5.80 10.11
N LYS A 63 15.63 -4.88 10.73
CA LYS A 63 16.19 -3.72 9.99
C LYS A 63 17.38 -4.13 9.12
N ILE A 64 18.14 -5.13 9.56
CA ILE A 64 19.35 -5.63 8.89
C ILE A 64 19.02 -6.21 7.50
N SER A 65 17.86 -6.86 7.35
CA SER A 65 17.47 -7.56 6.12
C SER A 65 16.57 -6.76 5.18
N LYS A 66 16.27 -5.48 5.46
CA LYS A 66 15.44 -4.68 4.55
C LYS A 66 16.29 -4.01 3.48
N PRO A 67 16.12 -4.35 2.18
CA PRO A 67 16.70 -3.53 1.12
C PRO A 67 16.11 -2.11 1.21
N LYS A 68 16.97 -1.08 1.10
CA LYS A 68 16.50 0.31 1.00
C LYS A 68 15.62 0.42 -0.23
N LYS A 69 14.31 0.64 -0.05
CA LYS A 69 13.46 1.11 -1.15
C LYS A 69 13.89 2.54 -1.51
N LYS A 70 14.30 2.74 -2.75
CA LYS A 70 14.39 4.05 -3.39
C LYS A 70 12.95 4.53 -3.54
N ASP A 71 12.55 5.58 -2.81
CA ASP A 71 11.28 6.25 -3.06
C ASP A 71 11.46 7.04 -4.36
N SER A 72 11.01 6.46 -5.47
CA SER A 72 10.68 7.22 -6.66
C SER A 72 9.36 7.91 -6.37
N THR A 73 9.42 9.22 -6.15
CA THR A 73 8.30 10.11 -6.43
C THR A 73 8.07 10.03 -7.94
N ASP A 74 7.13 9.17 -8.37
CA ASP A 74 6.60 9.17 -9.73
C ASP A 74 5.08 9.41 -9.62
N ASP A 75 4.75 10.69 -9.61
CA ASP A 75 3.45 11.23 -9.93
C ASP A 75 3.11 10.90 -11.39
N ASN A 76 1.85 10.51 -11.61
CA ASN A 76 1.22 10.28 -12.91
C ASN A 76 1.66 9.00 -13.68
N LYS A 77 1.09 7.87 -13.28
CA LYS A 77 0.34 7.06 -14.24
C LYS A 77 -0.66 6.18 -13.51
N LEU A 78 -1.91 6.33 -13.93
CA LEU A 78 -2.97 5.35 -13.81
C LEU A 78 -2.51 4.07 -14.53
N GLY A 79 -1.51 3.38 -13.97
CA GLY A 79 -0.96 2.11 -14.44
C GLY A 79 -1.93 1.02 -14.04
N CYS A 80 -3.08 1.03 -14.72
CA CYS A 80 -4.25 0.23 -14.48
C CYS A 80 -4.01 -1.22 -14.95
N GLY A 81 -3.05 -1.91 -14.33
CA GLY A 81 -2.86 -3.36 -14.53
C GLY A 81 -4.10 -4.18 -14.13
N CYS A 82 -4.98 -3.60 -13.32
CA CYS A 82 -6.28 -4.17 -12.99
C CYS A 82 -7.33 -3.97 -14.09
N ALA A 83 -7.37 -2.83 -14.81
CA ALA A 83 -8.32 -2.67 -15.91
C ALA A 83 -7.96 -3.53 -17.11
N THR A 84 -6.68 -3.66 -17.46
CA THR A 84 -6.27 -4.60 -18.51
C THR A 84 -6.62 -6.03 -18.13
N ALA A 85 -6.36 -6.45 -16.89
CA ALA A 85 -6.73 -7.79 -16.42
C ALA A 85 -8.26 -8.04 -16.45
N LEU A 86 -9.08 -7.05 -16.08
CA LEU A 86 -10.55 -7.17 -16.15
C LEU A 86 -11.06 -7.21 -17.59
N VAL A 87 -10.44 -6.45 -18.50
CA VAL A 87 -10.76 -6.48 -19.93
C VAL A 87 -10.44 -7.85 -20.54
N PHE A 88 -9.28 -8.43 -20.21
CA PHE A 88 -8.91 -9.78 -20.67
C PHE A 88 -9.80 -10.87 -20.05
N PHE A 89 -10.15 -10.77 -18.77
CA PHE A 89 -11.04 -11.74 -18.12
C PHE A 89 -12.47 -11.64 -18.66
N GLY A 90 -12.96 -10.43 -18.93
CA GLY A 90 -14.27 -10.18 -19.54
C GLY A 90 -14.36 -10.71 -20.98
N ALA A 91 -13.31 -10.52 -21.78
CA ALA A 91 -13.23 -11.08 -23.13
C ALA A 91 -13.17 -12.63 -23.11
N PHE A 92 -12.41 -13.21 -22.18
CA PHE A 92 -12.27 -14.67 -22.05
C PHE A 92 -13.56 -15.34 -21.57
N VAL A 93 -14.28 -14.72 -20.63
CA VAL A 93 -15.59 -15.19 -20.17
C VAL A 93 -16.67 -14.99 -21.25
N GLY A 94 -16.61 -13.90 -22.01
CA GLY A 94 -17.54 -13.62 -23.11
C GLY A 94 -17.45 -14.63 -24.27
N GLN A 95 -16.25 -15.12 -24.58
CA GLN A 95 -16.03 -16.13 -25.63
C GLN A 95 -16.60 -17.51 -25.25
N MET A 96 -16.55 -17.87 -23.97
CA MET A 96 -16.97 -19.19 -23.46
C MET A 96 -18.50 -19.37 -23.42
N ILE A 97 -19.27 -18.28 -23.34
CA ILE A 97 -20.74 -18.36 -23.20
C ILE A 97 -21.46 -18.23 -24.56
N GLY A 98 -20.85 -17.57 -25.55
CA GLY A 98 -21.57 -17.09 -26.75
C GLY A 98 -21.18 -17.70 -28.10
N GLY A 99 -20.33 -18.72 -28.16
CA GLY A 99 -19.86 -19.30 -29.44
C GLY A 99 -19.33 -18.22 -30.41
N ASN A 100 -19.55 -18.41 -31.73
CA ASN A 100 -19.06 -17.48 -32.77
C ASN A 100 -19.63 -16.06 -32.65
N VAL A 101 -20.83 -15.90 -32.09
CA VAL A 101 -21.51 -14.59 -31.98
C VAL A 101 -20.90 -13.75 -30.85
N GLY A 102 -20.58 -14.38 -29.71
CA GLY A 102 -19.93 -13.72 -28.58
C GLY A 102 -18.53 -13.22 -28.90
N GLY A 103 -17.77 -13.96 -29.71
CA GLY A 103 -16.45 -13.56 -30.16
C GLY A 103 -16.46 -12.32 -31.06
N VAL A 104 -17.38 -12.25 -32.02
CA VAL A 104 -17.50 -11.09 -32.92
C VAL A 104 -17.88 -9.83 -32.13
N ILE A 105 -18.84 -9.93 -31.21
CA ILE A 105 -19.25 -8.79 -30.38
C ILE A 105 -18.10 -8.30 -29.49
N GLY A 106 -17.34 -9.23 -28.89
CA GLY A 106 -16.18 -8.89 -28.06
C GLY A 106 -15.07 -8.17 -28.82
N VAL A 107 -14.75 -8.62 -30.04
CA VAL A 107 -13.71 -7.99 -30.89
C VAL A 107 -14.15 -6.60 -31.36
N VAL A 108 -15.43 -6.42 -31.73
CA VAL A 108 -15.98 -5.11 -32.12
C VAL A 108 -15.95 -4.12 -30.95
N LEU A 109 -16.32 -4.56 -29.74
CA LEU A 109 -16.27 -3.72 -28.53
C LEU A 109 -14.83 -3.29 -28.19
N MET A 110 -13.86 -4.19 -28.34
CA MET A 110 -12.42 -3.89 -28.15
C MET A 110 -11.90 -2.84 -29.13
N LEU A 111 -12.28 -2.92 -30.41
CA LEU A 111 -11.86 -1.94 -31.42
C LEU A 111 -12.45 -0.55 -31.16
N ILE A 112 -13.72 -0.47 -30.74
CA ILE A 112 -14.38 0.80 -30.41
C ILE A 112 -13.69 1.51 -29.24
N ILE A 113 -13.35 0.76 -28.17
CA ILE A 113 -12.64 1.32 -27.01
C ILE A 113 -11.23 1.77 -27.39
N ALA A 114 -10.52 1.03 -28.25
CA ALA A 114 -9.19 1.40 -28.71
C ALA A 114 -9.20 2.71 -29.51
N ILE A 115 -10.21 2.91 -30.37
CA ILE A 115 -10.35 4.13 -31.18
C ILE A 115 -10.74 5.33 -30.29
N LEU A 116 -11.68 5.14 -29.37
CA LEU A 116 -12.13 6.19 -28.45
C LEU A 116 -11.08 6.55 -27.38
N GLY A 117 -10.23 5.60 -26.98
CA GLY A 117 -9.17 5.81 -26.00
C GLY A 117 -7.88 6.40 -26.57
N MET A 118 -7.78 6.53 -27.89
CA MET A 118 -6.66 7.17 -28.58
C MET A 118 -6.90 8.65 -28.91
N ILE A 119 -8.13 9.14 -28.70
CA ILE A 119 -8.49 10.57 -28.72
C ILE A 119 -8.42 11.12 -27.29
#